data_AF-A0A7S2N746-F1
#
_entry.id   AF-A0A7S2N746-F1
#
_cell.length_a   1.000
_cell.length_b   1.000
_cell.length_c   1.000
_cell.angle_alpha   90.00
_cell.angle_beta   90.00
_cell.angle_gamma   90.00
#
_symmetry.space_group_name_H-M   'P 1'
#
loop_
_entity.id
_entity.type
_entity.pdbx_description
1 polymer ?
#
loop_
_entity_poly.entity_id
_entity_poly.type
_entity_poly.pdbx_seq_one_letter_code
_entity_poly.pdbx_strand_id
1 'polypeptide(L)'
;MASHQSESRHLLGQSDEFNTMFWNLFGNRSAAYLFGGTLCGLIGGGYSTYITYAYTDGYKRHLNMEGEHFPSGHVYWPPSVSNMVSDTNSPPGKVWLCFMVTSAFMTMISQYPFYMRNVYTGDARFMPCLAPCLTRCCPKGIFTMMTARTYFPQIGMLMVALVHTAPANVWSPAQNSTIYFHTGGAVLWIGVTLYAEFYTLQVSKVAVVGKLERWLRWACVVLAVVSSSFYFFNQIFSPGDLGLCCDVSYKTVTMATVDKARANGAYAIAEQDLALME
;
A
#
# COMPACT_ATOMS: atom_id res chain seq x y z
N MET A 1 5.37 -6.84 64.64
CA MET A 1 5.93 -6.72 63.27
C MET A 1 5.14 -7.55 62.24
N ALA A 2 3.80 -7.59 62.29
CA ALA A 2 2.98 -8.39 61.36
C ALA A 2 1.93 -7.58 60.57
N SER A 3 1.84 -6.25 60.76
CA SER A 3 0.79 -5.43 60.13
C SER A 3 1.15 -4.83 58.77
N HIS A 4 2.41 -4.84 58.34
CA HIS A 4 2.85 -4.20 57.08
C HIS A 4 2.77 -5.08 55.83
N GLN A 5 2.53 -6.39 55.95
CA GLN A 5 2.38 -7.29 54.79
C GLN A 5 0.95 -7.32 54.20
N SER A 6 -0.04 -6.76 54.91
CA SER A 6 -1.43 -6.76 54.45
C SER A 6 -1.71 -5.68 53.41
N GLU A 7 -1.09 -4.49 53.52
CA GLU A 7 -1.34 -3.38 52.60
C GLU A 7 -0.70 -3.59 51.21
N SER A 8 0.44 -4.28 51.13
CA SER A 8 1.13 -4.51 49.85
C SER A 8 0.37 -5.47 48.92
N ARG A 9 -0.41 -6.40 49.46
CA ARG A 9 -1.24 -7.32 48.65
C ARG A 9 -2.46 -6.63 48.06
N HIS A 10 -2.99 -5.60 48.72
CA HIS A 10 -4.16 -4.87 48.22
C HIS A 10 -3.83 -3.95 47.03
N LEU A 11 -2.61 -3.41 46.99
CA LEU A 11 -2.12 -2.60 45.87
C LEU A 11 -1.76 -3.44 44.64
N LEU A 12 -1.30 -4.67 44.82
CA LEU A 12 -0.98 -5.59 43.71
C LEU A 12 -2.25 -6.08 42.98
N GLY A 13 -3.31 -6.42 43.71
CA GLY A 13 -4.59 -6.83 43.09
C GLY A 13 -5.25 -5.70 42.30
N GLN A 14 -5.14 -4.45 42.78
CA GLN A 14 -5.67 -3.28 42.08
C GLN A 14 -4.90 -2.97 40.78
N SER A 15 -3.60 -3.34 40.73
CA SER A 15 -2.78 -3.18 39.54
C SER A 15 -3.15 -4.17 38.42
N ASP A 16 -3.54 -5.39 38.76
CA ASP A 16 -3.91 -6.43 37.77
C ASP A 16 -5.26 -6.15 37.11
N GLU A 17 -6.25 -5.70 37.88
CA GLU A 17 -7.56 -5.29 37.32
C GLU A 17 -7.42 -4.04 36.44
N PHE A 18 -6.68 -3.03 36.89
CA PHE A 18 -6.42 -1.83 36.11
C PHE A 18 -5.68 -2.14 34.81
N ASN A 19 -4.64 -2.96 34.87
CA ASN A 19 -3.90 -3.41 33.68
C ASN A 19 -4.81 -4.17 32.72
N THR A 20 -5.63 -5.09 33.22
CA THR A 20 -6.56 -5.86 32.39
C THR A 20 -7.60 -4.96 31.71
N MET A 21 -8.19 -4.02 32.45
CA MET A 21 -9.13 -3.05 31.90
C MET A 21 -8.48 -2.14 30.84
N PHE A 22 -7.27 -1.66 31.12
CA PHE A 22 -6.49 -0.85 30.19
C PHE A 22 -6.21 -1.62 28.90
N TRP A 23 -5.64 -2.81 28.99
CA TRP A 23 -5.33 -3.64 27.80
C TRP A 23 -6.57 -4.01 27.01
N ASN A 24 -7.68 -4.32 27.66
CA ASN A 24 -8.93 -4.65 26.97
C ASN A 24 -9.51 -3.43 26.26
N LEU A 25 -9.53 -2.26 26.90
CA LEU A 25 -10.09 -1.05 26.30
C LEU A 25 -9.25 -0.55 25.11
N PHE A 26 -7.94 -0.41 25.30
CA PHE A 26 -7.03 0.07 24.26
C PHE A 26 -6.81 -0.98 23.17
N GLY A 27 -6.71 -2.25 23.53
CA GLY A 27 -6.60 -3.37 22.59
C GLY A 27 -7.81 -3.47 21.67
N ASN A 28 -9.03 -3.37 22.19
CA ASN A 28 -10.25 -3.44 21.38
C ASN A 28 -10.37 -2.23 20.43
N ARG A 29 -10.07 -1.03 20.91
CA ARG A 29 -10.06 0.18 20.05
C ARG A 29 -9.01 0.08 18.96
N SER A 30 -7.81 -0.37 19.32
CA SER A 30 -6.70 -0.62 18.40
C SER A 30 -7.11 -1.60 17.30
N ALA A 31 -7.68 -2.75 17.69
CA ALA A 31 -8.17 -3.75 16.74
C ALA A 31 -9.27 -3.20 15.82
N ALA A 32 -10.21 -2.41 16.36
CA ALA A 32 -11.27 -1.79 15.57
C ALA A 32 -10.72 -0.80 14.52
N TYR A 33 -9.77 0.05 14.90
CA TYR A 33 -9.12 0.98 13.97
C TYR A 33 -8.27 0.26 12.93
N LEU A 34 -7.53 -0.79 13.33
CA LEU A 34 -6.78 -1.62 12.39
C LEU A 34 -7.72 -2.26 11.37
N PHE A 35 -8.79 -2.91 11.84
CA PHE A 35 -9.77 -3.57 10.99
C PHE A 35 -10.46 -2.58 10.04
N GLY A 36 -10.97 -1.47 10.58
CA GLY A 36 -11.64 -0.44 9.78
C GLY A 36 -10.69 0.17 8.74
N GLY A 37 -9.45 0.45 9.12
CA GLY A 37 -8.42 0.92 8.19
C GLY A 37 -8.14 -0.10 7.08
N THR A 38 -7.90 -1.37 7.43
CA THR A 38 -7.70 -2.44 6.44
C THR A 38 -8.89 -2.57 5.48
N LEU A 39 -10.12 -2.53 6.00
CA LEU A 39 -11.31 -2.59 5.16
C LEU A 39 -11.42 -1.38 4.22
N CYS A 40 -11.12 -0.17 4.71
CA CYS A 40 -11.04 1.02 3.87
C CYS A 40 -10.02 0.83 2.74
N GLY A 41 -8.81 0.34 3.02
CA GLY A 41 -7.80 0.12 1.98
C GLY A 41 -8.24 -0.91 0.93
N LEU A 42 -8.86 -2.02 1.37
CA LEU A 42 -9.40 -3.04 0.47
C LEU A 42 -10.54 -2.49 -0.40
N ILE A 43 -11.46 -1.71 0.17
CA ILE A 43 -12.54 -1.08 -0.58
C ILE A 43 -11.98 -0.04 -1.55
N GLY A 44 -11.03 0.79 -1.11
CA GLY A 44 -10.40 1.81 -1.94
C GLY A 44 -9.76 1.23 -3.19
N GLY A 45 -8.92 0.21 -3.04
CA GLY A 45 -8.28 -0.46 -4.17
C GLY A 45 -9.22 -1.34 -4.99
N GLY A 46 -10.10 -2.10 -4.33
CA GLY A 46 -11.03 -2.99 -5.03
C GLY A 46 -12.09 -2.23 -5.83
N TYR A 47 -12.67 -1.18 -5.23
CA TYR A 47 -13.72 -0.40 -5.87
C TYR A 47 -13.17 0.55 -6.94
N SER A 48 -11.96 1.12 -6.76
CA SER A 48 -11.30 1.86 -7.85
C SER A 48 -11.03 0.94 -9.05
N THR A 49 -10.52 -0.27 -8.79
CA THR A 49 -10.29 -1.29 -9.83
C THR A 49 -11.59 -1.68 -10.54
N TYR A 50 -12.65 -1.92 -9.76
CA TYR A 50 -13.97 -2.23 -10.29
C TYR A 50 -14.53 -1.10 -11.15
N ILE A 51 -14.45 0.16 -10.71
CA ILE A 51 -14.91 1.31 -11.50
C ILE A 51 -14.14 1.37 -12.80
N THR A 52 -12.80 1.27 -12.76
CA THR A 52 -12.01 1.26 -13.98
C THR A 52 -12.45 0.13 -14.89
N TYR A 53 -12.65 -1.11 -14.40
CA TYR A 53 -13.09 -2.26 -15.21
C TYR A 53 -14.51 -2.10 -15.78
N ALA A 54 -15.50 -1.93 -14.92
CA ALA A 54 -16.90 -1.90 -15.29
C ALA A 54 -17.22 -0.74 -16.25
N TYR A 55 -16.52 0.39 -16.10
CA TYR A 55 -16.69 1.55 -16.96
C TYR A 55 -15.68 1.63 -18.11
N THR A 56 -14.62 0.80 -18.15
CA THR A 56 -13.84 0.58 -19.39
C THR A 56 -14.62 -0.31 -20.36
N ASP A 57 -15.31 -1.35 -19.88
CA ASP A 57 -16.20 -2.17 -20.72
C ASP A 57 -17.40 -1.37 -21.27
N GLY A 58 -17.84 -0.34 -20.54
CA GLY A 58 -18.83 0.63 -21.01
C GLY A 58 -18.45 1.34 -22.31
N TYR A 59 -17.15 1.40 -22.66
CA TYR A 59 -16.70 1.99 -23.90
C TYR A 59 -16.77 1.07 -25.12
N LYS A 60 -16.98 -0.26 -24.97
CA LYS A 60 -17.13 -1.24 -26.08
C LYS A 60 -16.21 -1.02 -27.28
N ARG A 61 -15.00 -0.50 -27.06
CA ARG A 61 -14.13 -0.05 -28.15
C ARG A 61 -12.79 -0.70 -28.00
N HIS A 62 -12.62 -1.77 -28.74
CA HIS A 62 -11.33 -2.37 -29.06
C HIS A 62 -10.45 -1.43 -29.91
N LEU A 63 -10.75 -0.13 -29.95
CA LEU A 63 -10.10 0.89 -30.77
C LEU A 63 -9.25 1.82 -29.90
N ASN A 64 -8.08 2.19 -30.40
CA ASN A 64 -7.21 3.21 -29.82
C ASN A 64 -7.72 4.63 -30.17
N MET A 65 -7.02 5.68 -29.71
CA MET A 65 -7.39 7.07 -30.00
C MET A 65 -7.41 7.40 -31.51
N GLU A 66 -6.64 6.68 -32.31
CA GLU A 66 -6.59 6.83 -33.77
C GLU A 66 -7.76 6.11 -34.49
N GLY A 67 -8.57 5.34 -33.74
CA GLY A 67 -9.68 4.55 -34.29
C GLY A 67 -9.26 3.20 -34.85
N GLU A 68 -8.06 2.73 -34.52
CA GLU A 68 -7.50 1.45 -34.98
C GLU A 68 -7.65 0.38 -33.90
N HIS A 69 -7.79 -0.88 -34.28
CA HIS A 69 -7.81 -1.97 -33.31
C HIS A 69 -6.46 -2.15 -32.60
N PHE A 70 -6.48 -2.45 -31.30
CA PHE A 70 -5.27 -2.86 -30.59
C PHE A 70 -4.71 -4.17 -31.20
N PRO A 71 -3.38 -4.30 -31.41
CA PRO A 71 -2.79 -5.51 -31.98
C PRO A 71 -3.10 -6.79 -31.19
N SER A 72 -3.28 -6.68 -29.87
CA SER A 72 -3.67 -7.79 -28.99
C SER A 72 -5.13 -8.23 -29.16
N GLY A 73 -5.96 -7.45 -29.84
CA GLY A 73 -7.42 -7.63 -29.87
C GLY A 73 -8.13 -7.20 -28.58
N HIS A 74 -7.39 -6.80 -27.55
CA HIS A 74 -7.93 -6.42 -26.24
C HIS A 74 -7.69 -4.95 -25.95
N VAL A 75 -8.61 -4.32 -25.22
CA VAL A 75 -8.46 -2.94 -24.74
C VAL A 75 -7.24 -2.84 -23.82
N TYR A 76 -6.58 -1.67 -23.84
CA TYR A 76 -5.47 -1.39 -22.95
C TYR A 76 -5.92 -1.51 -21.49
N TRP A 77 -5.21 -2.33 -20.72
CA TRP A 77 -5.40 -2.47 -19.28
C TRP A 77 -4.23 -1.81 -18.55
N PRO A 78 -4.50 -0.85 -17.63
CA PRO A 78 -3.43 -0.22 -16.88
C PRO A 78 -2.61 -1.26 -16.10
N PRO A 79 -1.26 -1.21 -16.16
CA PRO A 79 -0.40 -2.22 -15.54
C PRO A 79 -0.35 -2.12 -14.00
N SER A 80 -0.90 -1.06 -13.41
CA SER A 80 -0.90 -0.82 -11.97
C SER A 80 -2.13 -0.03 -11.54
N VAL A 81 -2.55 -0.19 -10.28
CA VAL A 81 -3.61 0.64 -9.68
C VAL A 81 -3.22 2.12 -9.73
N SER A 82 -1.94 2.45 -9.54
CA SER A 82 -1.43 3.83 -9.62
C SER A 82 -1.67 4.46 -11.00
N ASN A 83 -1.61 3.68 -12.08
CA ASN A 83 -1.99 4.15 -13.41
C ASN A 83 -3.50 4.28 -13.59
N MET A 84 -4.30 3.42 -12.93
CA MET A 84 -5.78 3.48 -12.98
C MET A 84 -6.34 4.73 -12.29
N VAL A 85 -5.62 5.23 -11.30
CA VAL A 85 -6.03 6.36 -10.44
C VAL A 85 -5.13 7.59 -10.66
N SER A 86 -4.41 7.64 -11.78
CA SER A 86 -3.45 8.71 -12.11
C SER A 86 -4.08 10.10 -12.11
N ASP A 87 -5.34 10.19 -12.56
CA ASP A 87 -6.19 11.38 -12.42
C ASP A 87 -6.98 11.32 -11.11
N THR A 88 -6.64 12.21 -10.17
CA THR A 88 -7.29 12.35 -8.88
C THR A 88 -8.72 12.88 -8.98
N ASN A 89 -9.07 13.54 -10.07
CA ASN A 89 -10.40 14.09 -10.29
C ASN A 89 -11.36 13.07 -10.90
N SER A 90 -10.84 12.01 -11.50
CA SER A 90 -11.62 10.88 -12.00
C SER A 90 -12.40 10.18 -10.87
N PRO A 91 -13.54 9.53 -11.16
CA PRO A 91 -14.25 8.71 -10.18
C PRO A 91 -13.39 7.66 -9.46
N PRO A 92 -12.56 6.83 -10.14
CA PRO A 92 -11.69 5.88 -9.45
C PRO A 92 -10.60 6.57 -8.61
N GLY A 93 -10.07 7.71 -9.07
CA GLY A 93 -9.08 8.52 -8.32
C GLY A 93 -9.63 9.07 -7.00
N LYS A 94 -10.84 9.65 -7.03
CA LYS A 94 -11.52 10.16 -5.82
C LYS A 94 -11.77 9.07 -4.79
N VAL A 95 -12.26 7.91 -5.23
CA VAL A 95 -12.51 6.75 -4.36
C VAL A 95 -11.20 6.27 -3.75
N TRP A 96 -10.17 6.06 -4.58
CA TRP A 96 -8.87 5.61 -4.13
C TRP A 96 -8.29 6.55 -3.07
N LEU A 97 -8.21 7.85 -3.37
CA LEU A 97 -7.65 8.84 -2.47
C LEU A 97 -8.39 8.87 -1.13
N CYS A 98 -9.73 8.95 -1.15
CA CYS A 98 -10.54 9.01 0.06
C CYS A 98 -10.28 7.79 0.96
N PHE A 99 -10.41 6.59 0.41
CA PHE A 99 -10.31 5.36 1.19
C PHE A 99 -8.87 5.03 1.62
N MET A 100 -7.87 5.33 0.80
CA MET A 100 -6.47 5.08 1.14
C MET A 100 -5.95 6.04 2.22
N VAL A 101 -6.34 7.31 2.17
CA VAL A 101 -6.03 8.29 3.23
C VAL A 101 -6.70 7.88 4.54
N THR A 102 -7.99 7.53 4.51
CA THR A 102 -8.69 7.02 5.70
C THR A 102 -8.03 5.75 6.24
N SER A 103 -7.67 4.80 5.36
CA SER A 103 -6.96 3.58 5.75
C SER A 103 -5.63 3.90 6.45
N ALA A 104 -4.84 4.82 5.91
CA ALA A 104 -3.57 5.21 6.51
C ALA A 104 -3.75 5.83 7.90
N PHE A 105 -4.69 6.76 8.07
CA PHE A 105 -4.95 7.37 9.38
C PHE A 105 -5.51 6.39 10.39
N MET A 106 -6.49 5.56 10.02
CA MET A 106 -7.07 4.57 10.93
C MET A 106 -6.02 3.54 11.36
N THR A 107 -5.22 3.02 10.43
CA THR A 107 -4.15 2.08 10.80
C THR A 107 -3.04 2.75 11.62
N MET A 108 -2.75 4.03 11.42
CA MET A 108 -1.78 4.78 12.25
C MET A 108 -2.31 5.00 13.67
N ILE A 109 -3.55 5.48 13.81
CA ILE A 109 -4.24 5.71 15.10
C ILE A 109 -4.42 4.40 15.86
N SER A 110 -4.55 3.28 15.16
CA SER A 110 -4.67 1.97 15.80
C SER A 110 -3.52 1.70 16.76
N GLN A 111 -2.30 2.16 16.45
CA GLN A 111 -1.08 1.84 17.19
C GLN A 111 -0.99 0.35 17.53
N TYR A 112 -1.54 -0.50 16.64
CA TYR A 112 -1.73 -1.94 16.87
C TYR A 112 -0.47 -2.68 17.29
N PRO A 113 0.74 -2.31 16.86
CA PRO A 113 1.93 -2.99 17.34
C PRO A 113 2.06 -2.89 18.88
N PHE A 114 1.72 -1.75 19.48
CA PHE A 114 1.86 -1.52 20.92
C PHE A 114 0.79 -2.21 21.76
N TYR A 115 -0.40 -2.46 21.19
CA TYR A 115 -1.55 -2.97 21.94
C TYR A 115 -1.87 -4.45 21.70
N MET A 116 -1.27 -5.08 20.68
CA MET A 116 -1.56 -6.46 20.31
C MET A 116 -0.34 -7.38 20.56
N ARG A 117 -0.49 -8.34 21.48
CA ARG A 117 0.61 -9.23 21.94
C ARG A 117 1.17 -10.15 20.84
N ASN A 118 0.39 -10.45 19.81
CA ASN A 118 0.80 -11.27 18.68
C ASN A 118 1.64 -10.52 17.63
N VAL A 119 1.75 -9.20 17.74
CA VAL A 119 2.59 -8.36 16.85
C VAL A 119 3.62 -7.55 17.62
N TYR A 120 3.50 -7.48 18.95
CA TYR A 120 4.46 -6.81 19.82
C TYR A 120 5.79 -7.55 19.84
N THR A 121 6.86 -6.87 19.41
CA THR A 121 8.21 -7.44 19.33
C THR A 121 9.18 -6.87 20.37
N GLY A 122 8.69 -6.12 21.36
CA GLY A 122 9.54 -5.43 22.34
C GLY A 122 10.31 -4.25 21.76
N ASP A 123 11.39 -3.86 22.43
CA ASP A 123 12.29 -2.77 22.01
C ASP A 123 13.33 -3.20 20.97
N ALA A 124 12.98 -4.19 20.14
CA ALA A 124 13.82 -4.62 19.03
C ALA A 124 14.13 -3.43 18.11
N ARG A 125 15.40 -3.29 17.71
CA ARG A 125 15.81 -2.22 16.79
C ARG A 125 15.30 -2.49 15.39
N PHE A 126 14.87 -1.45 14.70
CA PHE A 126 14.52 -1.55 13.28
C PHE A 126 15.78 -1.72 12.42
N MET A 127 15.80 -2.73 11.55
CA MET A 127 16.85 -2.97 10.55
C MET A 127 18.31 -2.96 11.07
N PRO A 128 18.67 -3.77 12.08
CA PRO A 128 20.02 -3.77 12.64
C PRO A 128 21.10 -4.18 11.63
N CYS A 129 20.74 -4.92 10.57
CA CYS A 129 21.65 -5.43 9.55
C CYS A 129 21.83 -4.53 8.31
N LEU A 130 20.84 -3.68 7.97
CA LEU A 130 20.87 -2.90 6.71
C LEU A 130 21.66 -1.60 6.81
N ALA A 131 22.05 -1.18 8.02
CA ALA A 131 22.92 -0.03 8.19
C ALA A 131 23.86 -0.18 9.39
N PRO A 132 24.91 -1.01 9.28
CA PRO A 132 25.95 -1.15 10.31
C PRO A 132 26.61 0.20 10.67
N CYS A 133 26.67 1.11 9.70
CA CYS A 133 27.17 2.47 9.89
C CYS A 133 26.22 3.34 10.73
N LEU A 134 24.91 3.29 10.46
CA LEU A 134 23.90 4.03 11.26
C LEU A 134 23.78 3.46 12.68
N THR A 135 23.90 2.14 12.85
CA THR A 135 23.90 1.52 14.18
C THR A 135 25.15 1.86 14.99
N ARG A 136 26.27 2.20 14.34
CA ARG A 136 27.49 2.69 14.99
C ARG A 136 27.35 4.12 15.50
N CYS A 137 26.66 5.00 14.75
CA CYS A 137 26.42 6.38 15.15
C CYS A 137 25.27 6.53 16.17
N CYS A 138 24.30 5.61 16.16
CA CYS A 138 23.18 5.60 17.08
C CYS A 138 23.11 4.24 17.79
N PRO A 139 23.86 4.02 18.89
CA PRO A 139 23.95 2.73 19.56
C PRO A 139 22.63 2.28 20.21
N LYS A 140 21.59 3.11 20.23
CA LYS A 140 20.23 2.75 20.65
C LYS A 140 19.27 2.48 19.48
N GLY A 141 19.72 2.65 18.23
CA GLY A 141 18.85 2.71 17.05
C GLY A 141 18.08 4.04 16.99
N ILE A 142 17.67 4.45 15.79
CA ILE A 142 16.83 5.66 15.61
C ILE A 142 15.36 5.31 15.89
N PHE A 143 14.93 4.11 15.48
CA PHE A 143 13.56 3.62 15.65
C PHE A 143 13.55 2.18 16.18
N THR A 144 12.56 1.87 17.02
CA THR A 144 12.21 0.48 17.34
C THR A 144 11.41 -0.13 16.19
N MET A 145 11.36 -1.47 16.12
CA MET A 145 10.49 -2.21 15.20
C MET A 145 9.03 -1.77 15.34
N MET A 146 8.60 -1.48 16.57
CA MET A 146 7.24 -1.05 16.89
C MET A 146 6.91 0.31 16.27
N THR A 147 7.82 1.28 16.45
CA THR A 147 7.69 2.61 15.86
C THR A 147 7.68 2.53 14.34
N ALA A 148 8.64 1.82 13.74
CA ALA A 148 8.70 1.68 12.29
C ALA A 148 7.43 1.01 11.72
N ARG A 149 6.95 -0.08 12.33
CA ARG A 149 5.71 -0.78 11.93
C ARG A 149 4.44 0.06 12.07
N THR A 150 4.44 1.02 13.00
CA THR A 150 3.27 1.88 13.29
C THR A 150 3.16 3.07 12.34
N TYR A 151 4.29 3.56 11.81
CA TYR A 151 4.31 4.81 11.04
C TYR A 151 4.75 4.62 9.59
N PHE A 152 5.78 3.82 9.32
CA PHE A 152 6.35 3.76 7.97
C PHE A 152 5.39 3.15 6.95
N PRO A 153 4.65 2.06 7.25
CA PRO A 153 3.68 1.57 6.30
C PRO A 153 2.62 2.60 5.92
N GLN A 154 2.14 3.36 6.90
CA GLN A 154 1.07 4.34 6.76
C GLN A 154 1.53 5.60 6.05
N ILE A 155 2.76 6.07 6.33
CA ILE A 155 3.41 7.11 5.55
C ILE A 155 3.58 6.64 4.10
N GLY A 156 4.01 5.39 3.90
CA GLY A 156 4.09 4.79 2.58
C GLY A 156 2.76 4.78 1.82
N MET A 157 1.67 4.40 2.51
CA MET A 157 0.31 4.46 1.96
C MET A 157 -0.07 5.89 1.54
N LEU A 158 0.19 6.89 2.39
CA LEU A 158 -0.09 8.30 2.07
C LEU A 158 0.74 8.78 0.88
N MET A 159 2.02 8.43 0.82
CA MET A 159 2.88 8.78 -0.32
C MET A 159 2.33 8.19 -1.62
N VAL A 160 1.97 6.91 -1.63
CA VAL A 160 1.38 6.24 -2.81
C VAL A 160 0.04 6.87 -3.19
N ALA A 161 -0.78 7.25 -2.20
CA ALA A 161 -2.10 7.84 -2.43
C ALA A 161 -2.08 9.30 -2.84
N LEU A 162 -1.03 10.07 -2.52
CA LEU A 162 -0.94 11.51 -2.79
C LEU A 162 0.00 11.83 -3.96
N VAL A 163 1.05 11.04 -4.15
CA VAL A 163 2.01 11.19 -5.24
C VAL A 163 1.58 10.27 -6.39
N HIS A 164 0.80 10.79 -7.33
CA HIS A 164 0.26 9.99 -8.42
C HIS A 164 1.31 9.74 -9.52
N THR A 165 1.24 8.56 -10.14
CA THR A 165 2.05 8.23 -11.31
C THR A 165 1.24 8.53 -12.57
N ALA A 166 1.86 9.23 -13.52
CA ALA A 166 1.27 9.46 -14.82
C ALA A 166 1.69 8.37 -15.82
N PRO A 167 0.91 8.11 -16.87
CA PRO A 167 1.33 7.26 -17.99
C PRO A 167 2.64 7.74 -18.63
N ALA A 168 3.42 6.82 -19.23
CA ALA A 168 4.75 7.16 -19.73
C ALA A 168 4.78 8.16 -20.90
N ASN A 169 3.69 8.27 -21.68
CA ASN A 169 3.56 9.27 -22.75
C ASN A 169 3.55 10.72 -22.25
N VAL A 170 3.25 10.96 -20.97
CA VAL A 170 3.14 12.32 -20.40
C VAL A 170 4.28 12.68 -19.46
N TRP A 171 5.29 11.81 -19.31
CA TRP A 171 6.40 12.01 -18.37
C TRP A 171 7.23 13.27 -18.66
N SER A 172 7.12 14.25 -17.78
CA SER A 172 8.09 15.34 -17.64
C SER A 172 9.24 14.95 -16.68
N PRO A 173 10.41 15.63 -16.72
CA PRO A 173 11.47 15.39 -15.74
C PRO A 173 11.00 15.52 -14.27
N ALA A 174 10.03 16.40 -14.02
CA ALA A 174 9.40 16.55 -12.72
C ALA A 174 8.57 15.32 -12.35
N GLN A 175 7.76 14.79 -13.28
CA GLN A 175 7.00 13.55 -13.06
C GLN A 175 7.92 12.33 -12.88
N ASN A 176 9.05 12.27 -13.59
CA ASN A 176 10.03 11.20 -13.37
C ASN A 176 10.59 11.23 -11.94
N SER A 177 10.74 12.43 -11.36
CA SER A 177 11.17 12.58 -9.97
C SER A 177 10.10 12.13 -8.97
N THR A 178 8.81 12.34 -9.26
CA THR A 178 7.71 11.90 -8.38
C THR A 178 7.58 10.38 -8.35
N ILE A 179 7.96 9.66 -9.42
CA ILE A 179 7.98 8.19 -9.45
C ILE A 179 8.90 7.61 -8.37
N TYR A 180 10.05 8.23 -8.09
CA TYR A 180 10.92 7.77 -7.00
C TYR A 180 10.24 7.88 -5.64
N PHE A 181 9.49 8.96 -5.39
CA PHE A 181 8.74 9.13 -4.16
C PHE A 181 7.57 8.15 -4.07
N HIS A 182 6.82 7.95 -5.16
CA HIS A 182 5.73 6.97 -5.19
C HIS A 182 6.25 5.55 -4.93
N THR A 183 7.31 5.15 -5.63
CA THR A 183 7.94 3.83 -5.48
C THR A 183 8.54 3.66 -4.08
N GLY A 184 9.19 4.69 -3.54
CA GLY A 184 9.65 4.72 -2.15
C GLY A 184 8.50 4.56 -1.16
N GLY A 185 7.36 5.20 -1.41
CA GLY A 185 6.12 5.01 -0.65
C GLY A 185 5.63 3.57 -0.69
N ALA A 186 5.63 2.92 -1.85
CA ALA A 186 5.24 1.51 -1.99
C ALA A 186 6.19 0.58 -1.22
N VAL A 187 7.50 0.84 -1.24
CA VAL A 187 8.50 0.12 -0.44
C VAL A 187 8.28 0.32 1.06
N LEU A 188 7.98 1.55 1.50
CA LEU A 188 7.64 1.82 2.90
C LEU A 188 6.36 1.10 3.31
N TRP A 189 5.33 1.09 2.47
CA TRP A 189 4.07 0.42 2.74
C TRP A 189 4.23 -1.11 2.81
N ILE A 190 4.67 -1.72 1.71
CA ILE A 190 4.70 -3.18 1.56
C ILE A 190 5.96 -3.75 2.19
N GLY A 191 7.12 -3.18 1.85
CA GLY A 191 8.43 -3.70 2.28
C GLY A 191 8.61 -3.67 3.79
N VAL A 192 8.28 -2.56 4.46
CA VAL A 192 8.38 -2.50 5.95
C VAL A 192 7.40 -3.46 6.60
N THR A 193 6.18 -3.57 6.07
CA THR A 193 5.18 -4.53 6.58
C THR A 193 5.69 -5.97 6.47
N LEU A 194 6.20 -6.37 5.31
CA LEU A 194 6.78 -7.70 5.09
C LEU A 194 7.99 -7.96 5.99
N TYR A 195 8.87 -6.98 6.13
CA TYR A 195 10.02 -7.10 7.01
C TYR A 195 9.63 -7.27 8.48
N ALA A 196 8.70 -6.44 8.98
CA ALA A 196 8.20 -6.54 10.34
C ALA A 196 7.48 -7.86 10.58
N GLU A 197 6.76 -8.35 9.59
CA GLU A 197 6.05 -9.62 9.65
C GLU A 197 7.02 -10.81 9.68
N PHE A 198 7.99 -10.84 8.78
CA PHE A 198 9.07 -11.82 8.79
C PHE A 198 9.80 -11.82 10.14
N TYR A 199 10.15 -10.64 10.67
CA TYR A 199 10.81 -10.52 11.97
C TYR A 199 9.94 -11.07 13.09
N THR A 200 8.64 -10.73 13.10
CA THR A 200 7.69 -11.22 14.11
C THR A 200 7.59 -12.74 14.08
N LEU A 201 7.55 -13.34 12.89
CA LEU A 201 7.36 -14.77 12.72
C LEU A 201 8.64 -15.59 12.90
N GLN A 202 9.80 -15.16 12.39
CA GLN A 202 11.04 -15.94 12.47
C GLN A 202 11.97 -15.56 13.62
N VAL A 203 12.01 -14.29 14.01
CA VAL A 203 13.11 -13.76 14.84
C VAL A 203 12.64 -13.41 16.24
N SER A 204 11.46 -12.78 16.38
CA SER A 204 10.97 -12.33 17.67
C SER A 204 10.61 -13.52 18.57
N LYS A 205 11.17 -13.52 19.77
CA LYS A 205 10.80 -14.44 20.87
C LYS A 205 9.74 -13.84 21.80
N VAL A 206 9.37 -12.58 21.58
CA VAL A 206 8.45 -11.81 22.43
C VAL A 206 7.01 -11.95 21.92
N ALA A 207 6.82 -11.95 20.61
CA ALA A 207 5.50 -12.04 20.01
C ALA A 207 4.84 -13.39 20.32
N VAL A 208 3.61 -13.34 20.85
CA VAL A 208 2.83 -14.53 21.19
C VAL A 208 1.89 -14.85 20.03
N VAL A 209 2.30 -15.76 19.15
CA VAL A 209 1.55 -16.10 17.92
C VAL A 209 1.11 -17.56 17.96
N GLY A 210 -0.20 -17.80 17.84
CA GLY A 210 -0.77 -19.14 17.78
C GLY A 210 -0.37 -19.91 16.52
N LYS A 211 -0.50 -21.25 16.52
CA LYS A 211 -0.10 -22.10 15.38
C LYS A 211 -0.86 -21.78 14.09
N LEU A 212 -2.19 -21.68 14.19
CA LEU A 212 -3.05 -21.36 13.04
C LEU A 212 -2.77 -19.95 12.52
N GLU A 213 -2.72 -18.97 13.43
CA GLU A 213 -2.41 -17.58 13.10
C GLU A 213 -1.05 -17.45 12.38
N ARG A 214 -0.02 -18.14 12.90
CA ARG A 214 1.31 -18.19 12.29
C ARG A 214 1.27 -18.72 10.85
N TRP A 215 0.50 -19.78 10.61
CA TRP A 215 0.31 -20.35 9.28
C TRP A 215 -0.37 -19.36 8.32
N LEU A 216 -1.46 -18.73 8.75
CA LEU A 216 -2.17 -17.73 7.94
C LEU A 216 -1.29 -16.54 7.62
N ARG A 217 -0.52 -16.05 8.60
CA ARG A 217 0.40 -14.92 8.41
C ARG A 217 1.54 -15.27 7.46
N TRP A 218 2.08 -16.49 7.53
CA TRP A 218 3.05 -16.98 6.53
C TRP A 218 2.46 -17.07 5.14
N ALA A 219 1.24 -17.57 4.99
CA ALA A 219 0.57 -17.61 3.70
C ALA A 219 0.43 -16.19 3.10
N CYS A 220 0.05 -15.20 3.90
CA CYS A 220 0.01 -13.80 3.48
C CYS A 220 1.38 -13.26 3.07
N VAL A 221 2.44 -13.53 3.85
CA VAL A 221 3.81 -13.11 3.50
C VAL A 221 4.25 -13.73 2.17
N VAL A 222 4.05 -15.03 1.99
CA VAL A 222 4.41 -15.72 0.74
C VAL A 222 3.63 -15.15 -0.45
N LEU A 223 2.31 -14.99 -0.31
CA LEU A 223 1.47 -14.42 -1.36
C LEU A 223 1.91 -13.01 -1.74
N ALA A 224 2.20 -12.16 -0.75
CA ALA A 224 2.68 -10.80 -0.98
C ALA A 224 4.06 -10.76 -1.64
N VAL A 225 5.00 -11.63 -1.26
CA VAL A 225 6.31 -11.74 -1.91
C VAL A 225 6.15 -12.20 -3.35
N VAL A 226 5.39 -13.27 -3.60
CA VAL A 226 5.13 -13.78 -4.95
C VAL A 226 4.48 -12.71 -5.81
N SER A 227 3.46 -12.01 -5.30
CA SER A 227 2.76 -10.95 -6.04
C SER A 227 3.69 -9.78 -6.35
N SER A 228 4.55 -9.39 -5.39
CA SER A 228 5.54 -8.33 -5.56
C SER A 228 6.63 -8.71 -6.57
N SER A 229 7.06 -9.97 -6.57
CA SER A 229 8.01 -10.51 -7.56
C SER A 229 7.41 -10.55 -8.97
N PHE A 230 6.16 -11.00 -9.12
CA PHE A 230 5.45 -10.93 -10.40
C PHE A 230 5.30 -9.50 -10.89
N TYR A 231 4.92 -8.58 -10.01
CA TYR A 231 4.84 -7.16 -10.35
C TYR A 231 6.19 -6.63 -10.83
N PHE A 232 7.27 -6.87 -10.07
CA PHE A 232 8.61 -6.42 -10.44
C PHE A 232 9.10 -7.02 -11.77
N PHE A 233 8.87 -8.31 -11.99
CA PHE A 233 9.19 -8.97 -13.25
C PHE A 233 8.45 -8.34 -14.44
N ASN A 234 7.14 -8.07 -14.28
CA ASN A 234 6.32 -7.40 -15.30
C ASN A 234 6.70 -5.93 -15.54
N GLN A 235 7.47 -5.30 -14.64
CA GLN A 235 8.01 -3.95 -14.85
C GLN A 235 9.36 -3.97 -15.59
N ILE A 236 10.11 -5.08 -15.53
CA ILE A 236 11.40 -5.23 -16.21
C ILE A 236 11.21 -5.72 -17.64
N PHE A 237 10.32 -6.70 -17.83
CA PHE A 237 10.11 -7.34 -19.11
C PHE A 237 8.78 -6.91 -19.69
N SER A 238 8.81 -6.41 -20.93
CA SER A 238 7.57 -6.21 -21.67
C SER A 238 7.03 -7.55 -22.20
N PRO A 239 5.73 -7.64 -22.52
CA PRO A 239 5.19 -8.83 -23.17
C PRO A 239 5.85 -9.16 -24.52
N GLY A 240 6.37 -8.16 -25.24
CA GLY A 240 7.12 -8.35 -26.49
C GLY A 240 8.50 -8.96 -26.26
N ASP A 241 9.22 -8.55 -25.21
CA ASP A 241 10.52 -9.15 -24.83
C ASP A 241 10.42 -10.66 -24.59
N LEU A 242 9.25 -11.11 -24.11
CA LEU A 242 8.94 -12.50 -23.82
C LEU A 242 8.30 -13.25 -25.00
N GLY A 243 8.09 -12.59 -26.14
CA GLY A 243 7.42 -13.16 -27.32
C GLY A 243 5.96 -13.52 -27.10
N LEU A 244 5.28 -12.92 -26.11
CA LEU A 244 3.91 -13.26 -25.74
C LEU A 244 2.87 -12.58 -26.64
N CYS A 245 3.01 -11.28 -26.88
CA CYS A 245 2.04 -10.52 -27.67
C CYS A 245 2.66 -9.28 -28.31
N CYS A 246 2.56 -8.13 -27.66
CA CYS A 246 3.00 -6.85 -28.18
C CYS A 246 3.43 -5.92 -27.04
N ASP A 247 4.34 -5.01 -27.36
CA ASP A 247 4.75 -3.98 -26.43
C ASP A 247 3.74 -2.84 -26.32
N VAL A 248 3.68 -2.21 -25.15
CA VAL A 248 2.92 -0.98 -24.95
C VAL A 248 3.69 0.16 -25.60
N SER A 249 3.20 0.62 -26.76
CA SER A 249 3.74 1.79 -27.44
C SER A 249 2.96 3.04 -27.06
N TYR A 250 3.62 3.93 -26.33
CA TYR A 250 3.11 5.25 -25.97
C TYR A 250 3.35 6.24 -27.11
N LYS A 251 2.30 6.86 -27.64
CA LYS A 251 2.36 7.88 -28.69
C LYS A 251 2.04 9.26 -28.10
N THR A 252 2.68 10.30 -28.63
CA THR A 252 2.34 11.70 -28.30
C THR A 252 0.94 12.01 -28.82
N VAL A 253 0.06 12.51 -27.94
CA VAL A 253 -1.29 12.94 -28.34
C VAL A 253 -1.17 14.29 -29.04
N THR A 254 -1.76 14.39 -30.23
CA THR A 254 -1.86 15.64 -31.01
C THR A 254 -3.32 16.09 -31.11
N MET A 255 -3.57 17.35 -31.46
CA MET A 255 -4.95 17.79 -31.73
C MET A 255 -5.64 16.96 -32.82
N ALA A 256 -4.90 16.48 -33.83
CA ALA A 256 -5.45 15.58 -34.83
C ALA A 256 -5.88 14.23 -34.24
N THR A 257 -5.11 13.68 -33.30
CA THR A 257 -5.46 12.46 -32.54
C THR A 257 -6.72 12.68 -31.71
N VAL A 258 -6.86 13.84 -31.08
CA VAL A 258 -8.04 14.24 -30.31
C VAL A 258 -9.28 14.33 -31.19
N ASP A 259 -9.17 14.95 -32.35
CA ASP A 259 -10.29 15.07 -33.30
C ASP A 259 -10.73 13.71 -33.83
N LYS A 260 -9.78 12.81 -34.13
CA LYS A 260 -10.07 11.41 -34.46
C LYS A 260 -10.75 10.69 -33.30
N ALA A 261 -10.24 10.86 -32.08
CA ALA A 261 -10.85 10.30 -30.88
C ALA A 261 -12.27 10.84 -30.65
N ARG A 262 -12.56 12.09 -31.00
CA ARG A 262 -13.92 12.66 -31.00
C ARG A 262 -14.80 12.00 -32.04
N ALA A 263 -14.31 11.81 -33.25
CA ALA A 263 -15.06 11.20 -34.35
C ALA A 263 -15.37 9.71 -34.12
N ASN A 264 -14.43 8.95 -33.56
CA ASN A 264 -14.63 7.53 -33.20
C ASN A 264 -15.18 7.34 -31.77
N GLY A 265 -15.45 8.46 -31.09
CA GLY A 265 -15.88 8.66 -29.71
C GLY A 265 -14.96 8.08 -28.61
N ALA A 266 -13.71 7.71 -28.90
CA ALA A 266 -12.68 7.41 -27.90
C ALA A 266 -12.23 8.68 -27.14
N TYR A 267 -12.88 9.82 -27.38
CA TYR A 267 -12.59 11.13 -26.79
C TYR A 267 -12.57 11.14 -25.28
N ALA A 268 -13.39 10.33 -24.59
CA ALA A 268 -13.35 10.29 -23.13
C ALA A 268 -11.96 9.84 -22.59
N ILE A 269 -11.21 9.05 -23.37
CA ILE A 269 -9.82 8.67 -23.06
C ILE A 269 -8.88 9.83 -23.42
N ALA A 270 -9.11 10.49 -24.56
CA ALA A 270 -8.31 11.62 -25.01
C ALA A 270 -8.47 12.87 -24.12
N GLU A 271 -9.63 13.08 -23.52
CA GLU A 271 -9.93 14.20 -22.63
C GLU A 271 -9.15 14.10 -21.32
N GLN A 272 -9.01 12.88 -20.77
CA GLN A 272 -8.18 12.64 -19.59
C GLN A 272 -6.69 12.87 -19.89
N ASP A 273 -6.21 12.42 -21.05
CA ASP A 273 -4.82 12.65 -21.46
C ASP A 273 -4.56 14.12 -21.85
N LEU A 274 -5.54 14.81 -22.43
CA LEU A 274 -5.48 16.24 -22.75
C LEU A 274 -5.44 17.13 -21.50
N ALA A 275 -6.28 16.83 -20.50
CA ALA A 275 -6.29 17.55 -19.24
C ALA A 275 -4.97 17.39 -18.46
N LEU A 276 -4.17 16.37 -18.78
CA LEU A 276 -2.82 16.19 -18.24
C LEU A 276 -1.74 16.92 -19.07
N MET A 277 -2.07 17.39 -20.28
CA MET A 277 -1.17 18.15 -21.16
C MET A 277 -1.32 19.67 -21.06
N GLU A 278 -2.51 20.15 -20.68
CA GLU A 278 -2.81 21.57 -20.38
C GLU A 278 -2.30 21.99 -18.99
#